data_AF-A0A183M3V0-F1
#
_entry.id   AF-A0A183M3V0-F1
#
_cell.length_a   1.000
_cell.length_b   1.000
_cell.length_c   1.000
_cell.angle_alpha   90.00
_cell.angle_beta   90.00
_cell.angle_gamma   90.00
#
_symmetry.space_group_name_H-M   'P 1'
#
loop_
_entity.id
_entity.type
_entity.pdbx_description
1 polymer ?
#
loop_
_entity_poly.entity_id
_entity_poly.type
_entity_poly.pdbx_seq_one_letter_code
_entity_poly.pdbx_strand_id
1 'polypeptide(L)'
;MKQLYDTTKKLAGKYSKPERPVKINEIQQHRNKWVECFEELLNRPAPMNPPHIEAAHTDLPMDVNPPTTEEIRKVGKSRTRQHTSK
;
A
#
# COMPACT_ATOMS: atom_id res chain seq x y z
N MET A 1 -25.21 -16.78 25.64
CA MET A 1 -25.54 -16.47 24.22
C MET A 1 -26.32 -15.17 24.02
N LYS A 2 -27.34 -14.84 24.85
CA LYS A 2 -28.18 -13.64 24.66
C LYS A 2 -27.43 -12.30 24.71
N GLN A 3 -26.51 -12.14 25.67
CA GLN A 3 -25.71 -10.91 25.80
C GLN A 3 -24.84 -10.58 24.58
N LEU A 4 -24.31 -11.59 23.91
CA LEU A 4 -23.51 -11.40 22.71
C LEU A 4 -24.37 -10.80 21.59
N TYR A 5 -25.57 -11.36 21.38
CA TYR A 5 -26.53 -10.88 20.39
C TYR A 5 -27.00 -9.45 20.67
N ASP A 6 -27.32 -9.13 21.93
CA ASP A 6 -27.76 -7.80 22.32
C ASP A 6 -26.65 -6.75 22.17
N THR A 7 -25.40 -7.15 22.44
CA THR A 7 -24.22 -6.27 22.27
C THR A 7 -23.93 -6.00 20.80
N THR A 8 -23.96 -7.04 19.95
CA THR A 8 -23.77 -6.90 18.50
C THR A 8 -24.87 -6.06 17.87
N LYS A 9 -26.13 -6.24 18.30
CA LYS A 9 -27.28 -5.44 17.83
C LYS A 9 -27.15 -3.96 18.21
N LYS A 10 -26.67 -3.68 19.43
CA LYS A 10 -26.42 -2.31 19.90
C LYS A 10 -25.26 -1.64 19.16
N LEU A 11 -24.20 -2.39 18.82
CA LEU A 11 -23.08 -1.87 18.04
C LEU A 11 -23.49 -1.61 16.59
N ALA A 12 -24.18 -2.56 15.94
CA ALA A 12 -24.64 -2.41 14.55
C ALA A 12 -25.52 -1.16 14.34
N GLY A 13 -26.37 -0.82 15.30
CA GLY A 13 -27.19 0.40 15.25
C GLY A 13 -26.36 1.71 15.26
N LYS A 14 -25.21 1.72 15.93
CA LYS A 14 -24.35 2.91 16.07
C LYS A 14 -23.50 3.22 14.83
N TYR A 15 -23.21 2.22 13.99
CA TYR A 15 -22.33 2.37 12.82
C TYR A 15 -23.06 2.36 11.47
N SER A 16 -24.40 2.35 11.46
CA SER A 16 -25.20 2.16 10.24
C SER A 16 -25.10 3.29 9.21
N LYS A 17 -24.65 4.49 9.62
CA LYS A 17 -24.41 5.62 8.74
C LYS A 17 -23.10 6.30 9.13
N PRO A 18 -22.13 6.45 8.22
CA PRO A 18 -21.00 7.32 8.49
C PRO A 18 -21.53 8.75 8.60
N GLU A 19 -21.17 9.40 9.71
CA GLU A 19 -21.59 10.75 10.10
C GLU A 19 -21.19 11.84 9.10
N ARG A 20 -20.29 11.51 8.16
CA ARG A 20 -19.83 12.41 7.09
C ARG A 20 -19.97 11.73 5.73
N PRO A 21 -21.01 12.06 4.94
CA PRO A 21 -21.23 11.49 3.61
C PRO A 21 -20.16 11.88 2.57
N VAL A 22 -19.34 12.88 2.86
CA VAL A 22 -18.28 13.38 1.96
C VAL A 22 -17.27 12.29 1.57
N LYS A 23 -16.87 11.43 2.52
CA LYS A 23 -15.89 10.37 2.26
C LYS A 23 -16.45 9.25 1.38
N ILE A 24 -17.76 8.99 1.41
CA ILE A 24 -18.38 7.97 0.54
C ILE A 24 -18.37 8.44 -0.91
N ASN A 25 -18.71 9.72 -1.16
CA ASN A 25 -18.74 10.28 -2.51
C ASN A 25 -17.34 10.34 -3.14
N GLU A 26 -16.30 10.70 -2.38
CA GLU A 26 -14.92 10.66 -2.88
C GLU A 26 -14.48 9.26 -3.29
N ILE A 27 -14.82 8.23 -2.49
CA ILE A 27 -14.53 6.83 -2.82
C ILE A 27 -15.27 6.40 -4.08
N GLN A 28 -16.55 6.78 -4.23
CA GLN A 28 -17.33 6.47 -5.42
C GLN A 28 -16.78 7.17 -6.68
N GLN A 29 -16.42 8.45 -6.58
CA GLN A 29 -15.79 9.18 -7.69
C GLN A 29 -14.45 8.56 -8.09
N HIS A 30 -13.61 8.20 -7.12
CA HIS A 30 -12.35 7.54 -7.38
C HIS A 30 -12.58 6.18 -8.05
N ARG A 31 -13.56 5.40 -7.56
CA ARG A 31 -13.93 4.10 -8.13
C ARG A 31 -14.43 4.21 -9.57
N ASN A 32 -15.20 5.24 -9.89
CA ASN A 32 -15.65 5.49 -11.27
C ASN A 32 -14.47 5.81 -12.19
N LYS A 33 -13.51 6.62 -11.73
CA LYS A 33 -12.26 6.85 -12.48
C LYS A 33 -11.46 5.57 -12.68
N TRP A 34 -11.37 4.71 -11.67
CA TRP A 34 -10.70 3.41 -11.80
C TRP A 34 -11.37 2.52 -12.84
N VAL A 35 -12.72 2.47 -12.87
CA VAL A 35 -13.47 1.70 -13.86
C VAL A 35 -13.16 2.17 -15.27
N GLU A 36 -13.18 3.49 -15.50
CA GLU A 36 -12.88 4.08 -16.82
C GLU A 36 -11.45 3.74 -17.28
N CYS A 37 -10.44 3.91 -16.41
CA CYS A 37 -9.06 3.54 -16.73
C CYS A 37 -8.88 2.04 -16.99
N PHE A 38 -9.60 1.18 -16.25
CA PHE A 38 -9.52 -0.27 -16.45
C PHE A 38 -10.21 -0.70 -17.74
N GLU A 39 -11.37 -0.12 -18.08
CA GLU A 39 -12.04 -0.39 -19.33
C GLU A 39 -11.18 0.04 -20.52
N GLU A 40 -10.56 1.22 -20.47
CA GLU A 40 -9.63 1.66 -21.52
C GLU A 40 -8.45 0.69 -21.68
N LEU A 41 -7.86 0.25 -20.57
CA LEU A 41 -6.73 -0.69 -20.58
C LEU A 41 -7.12 -2.08 -21.12
N LEU A 42 -8.29 -2.60 -20.75
CA LEU A 42 -8.77 -3.93 -21.15
C LEU A 42 -9.29 -3.95 -22.59
N ASN A 43 -9.86 -2.85 -23.07
CA ASN A 43 -10.33 -2.72 -24.45
C ASN A 43 -9.22 -2.29 -25.41
N ARG A 44 -8.07 -1.83 -24.90
CA ARG A 44 -6.92 -1.45 -25.72
C ARG A 44 -6.30 -2.69 -26.37
N PRO A 45 -6.19 -2.74 -27.70
CA PRO A 45 -5.51 -3.83 -28.39
C PRO A 45 -4.03 -3.88 -27.98
N ALA A 46 -3.45 -5.08 -28.01
CA ALA A 46 -2.03 -5.25 -27.71
C ALA A 46 -1.21 -4.34 -28.65
N PRO A 47 -0.27 -3.54 -28.11
CA PRO A 47 0.58 -2.71 -28.95
C PRO A 47 1.36 -3.60 -29.91
N MET A 48 1.28 -3.31 -31.22
CA MET A 48 1.98 -4.08 -32.27
C MET A 48 3.50 -4.04 -32.13
N ASN A 49 4.03 -2.98 -31.51
CA ASN A 49 5.45 -2.83 -31.29
C ASN A 49 5.77 -3.24 -29.85
N PRO A 50 6.86 -4.01 -29.64
CA PRO A 50 7.36 -4.24 -28.30
C PRO A 50 7.66 -2.87 -27.66
N PRO A 51 7.36 -2.67 -26.37
CA PRO A 51 7.72 -1.43 -25.70
C PRO A 51 9.23 -1.25 -25.82
N HIS A 52 9.65 -0.10 -26.36
CA HIS A 52 11.05 0.28 -26.42
C HIS A 52 11.50 0.67 -25.02
N ILE A 53 11.79 -0.34 -24.20
CA ILE A 53 12.36 -0.18 -22.88
C ILE A 53 13.86 -0.05 -23.10
N GLU A 54 14.36 1.19 -23.13
CA GLU A 54 15.79 1.43 -23.01
C GLU A 54 16.25 0.79 -21.71
N ALA A 55 17.16 -0.18 -21.81
CA ALA A 55 17.82 -0.72 -20.63
C ALA A 55 18.59 0.44 -19.99
N ALA A 56 18.14 0.91 -18.83
CA ALA A 56 18.97 1.76 -18.00
C ALA A 56 20.24 0.96 -17.72
N HIS A 57 21.36 1.39 -18.32
CA HIS A 57 22.63 0.72 -18.15
C HIS A 57 22.92 0.61 -16.66
N THR A 58 23.04 -0.63 -16.20
CA THR A 58 23.37 -1.03 -14.83
C THR A 58 24.82 -0.65 -14.49
N ASP A 59 25.14 0.64 -14.55
CA ASP A 59 26.46 1.18 -14.19
C ASP A 59 26.59 1.45 -12.69
N LEU A 60 25.59 1.06 -11.90
CA LEU A 60 25.69 0.99 -10.45
C LEU A 60 26.20 -0.40 -10.09
N PRO A 61 27.51 -0.57 -9.77
CA PRO A 61 27.96 -1.79 -9.13
C PRO A 61 27.24 -1.90 -7.79
N MET A 62 26.18 -2.70 -7.74
CA MET A 62 25.69 -3.22 -6.47
C MET A 62 26.82 -4.05 -5.90
N ASP A 63 27.32 -3.63 -4.74
CA ASP A 63 28.20 -4.47 -3.94
C ASP A 63 27.40 -5.70 -3.50
N VAL A 64 27.52 -6.77 -4.28
CA VAL A 64 26.88 -8.07 -4.04
C VAL A 64 27.57 -8.85 -2.93
N ASN A 65 28.56 -8.27 -2.25
CA ASN A 65 29.15 -8.92 -1.10
C ASN A 65 28.14 -8.97 0.05
N PRO A 66 27.87 -10.17 0.61
CA PRO A 66 27.00 -10.27 1.76
C PRO A 66 27.59 -9.50 2.94
N PRO A 67 26.79 -8.66 3.64
CA PRO A 67 27.28 -7.91 4.79
C PRO A 67 27.76 -8.84 5.90
N THR A 68 28.89 -8.50 6.52
CA THR A 68 29.45 -9.34 7.58
C THR A 68 28.62 -9.23 8.86
N THR A 69 28.47 -10.31 9.62
CA THR A 69 27.67 -10.32 10.88
C THR A 69 28.09 -9.24 11.88
N GLU A 70 29.38 -8.91 11.93
CA GLU A 70 29.93 -7.82 12.74
C GLU A 70 29.39 -6.44 12.32
N GLU A 71 29.27 -6.20 11.01
CA GLU A 71 28.78 -4.95 10.44
C GLU A 71 27.30 -4.73 10.75
N ILE A 72 26.49 -5.79 10.60
CA ILE A 72 25.08 -5.83 10.98
C ILE A 72 24.91 -5.53 12.48
N ARG A 73 25.77 -6.12 13.33
CA ARG A 73 25.75 -5.93 14.78
C ARG A 73 26.10 -4.49 15.19
N LYS A 74 27.05 -3.86 14.51
CA LYS A 74 27.48 -2.49 14.79
C LYS A 74 26.40 -1.48 14.42
N VAL A 75 25.80 -1.62 13.23
CA VAL A 75 24.69 -0.75 12.79
C VAL A 75 23.46 -0.93 13.68
N GLY A 76 23.12 -2.16 14.07
CA GLY A 76 22.00 -2.45 14.98
C GLY A 76 22.15 -1.76 16.35
N LYS A 77 23.36 -1.75 16.94
CA LYS A 77 23.64 -1.06 18.20
C LYS A 77 23.60 0.46 18.10
N SER A 78 23.94 1.03 16.95
CA SER A 78 23.88 2.48 16.72
C SER A 78 22.44 2.97 16.58
N ARG A 79 21.55 2.19 15.93
CA ARG A 79 20.13 2.54 15.77
C ARG A 79 19.36 2.48 17.09
N THR A 80 19.64 1.52 17.96
CA THR A 80 18.98 1.42 19.26
C THR A 80 19.35 2.55 20.22
N ARG A 81 20.52 3.19 20.05
CA ARG A 81 20.92 4.36 20.84
C ARG A 81 20.27 5.68 20.39
N GLN A 82 19.77 5.77 19.16
CA GLN A 82 19.10 6.99 18.67
C GLN A 82 17.62 7.08 19.07
N HIS A 83 16.97 5.95 19.41
CA HIS A 83 15.55 5.93 19.81
C HIS A 83 15.29 5.98 21.33
N THR A 84 16.33 6.07 22.17
CA THR A 84 16.17 6.25 23.62
C THR A 84 16.55 7.66 24.10
N SER A 85 16.61 8.64 23.21
CA SER A 85 16.87 10.04 23.59
C SER A 85 15.99 11.02 22.81
N LYS A 86 14.71 11.09 23.17
CA LYS A 86 13.94 12.30 23.48
C LYS A 86 12.48 11.95 23.77
#